data_AF-A0A920T209-F1
#
_entry.id   AF-A0A920T209-F1
#
_cell.length_a   1.000
_cell.length_b   1.000
_cell.length_c   1.000
_cell.angle_alpha   90.00
_cell.angle_beta   90.00
_cell.angle_gamma   90.00
#
_symmetry.space_group_name_H-M   'P 1'
#
loop_
_entity.id
_entity.type
_entity.pdbx_description
1 polymer ?
#
loop_
_entity_poly.entity_id
_entity_poly.type
_entity_poly.pdbx_seq_one_letter_code
_entity_poly.pdbx_strand_id
1 'polypeptide(L)' 'MARAGVTSYRDLPFTIYQIQTKFRDETRPRGGLLRVREFEMKDAYSFDADEDGMDRSFQEWLAHISVFLSMWFGCCDG' A
#
# COMPACT_ATOMS: atom_id res chain seq x y z
N MET A 1 -10.93 -4.95 12.18
CA MET A 1 -11.69 -4.10 11.24
C MET A 1 -12.15 -4.90 10.02
N ALA A 2 -11.30 -5.64 9.31
CA ALA A 2 -11.72 -6.44 8.14
C ALA A 2 -12.78 -7.53 8.45
N ARG A 3 -12.66 -8.25 9.56
CA ARG A 3 -13.60 -9.34 9.94
C ARG A 3 -15.04 -8.87 10.22
N ALA A 4 -15.25 -7.58 10.46
CA ALA A 4 -16.59 -7.04 10.78
C ALA A 4 -17.39 -6.62 9.53
N GLY A 5 -16.72 -6.42 8.38
CA GLY A 5 -17.36 -5.98 7.13
C GLY A 5 -17.51 -7.08 6.08
N VAL A 6 -16.88 -8.23 6.27
CA VAL A 6 -16.85 -9.33 5.29
C VAL A 6 -17.61 -10.50 5.88
N THR A 7 -18.88 -10.64 5.48
CA THR A 7 -19.75 -11.73 5.96
C THR A 7 -19.89 -12.85 4.96
N SER A 8 -19.51 -12.65 3.69
CA SER A 8 -19.64 -13.65 2.64
C SER A 8 -18.51 -13.60 1.61
N TYR A 9 -18.23 -14.75 1.00
CA TYR A 9 -17.31 -14.87 -0.14
C TYR A 9 -17.73 -14.02 -1.35
N ARG A 10 -18.99 -13.57 -1.41
CA ARG A 10 -19.52 -12.67 -2.46
C ARG A 10 -19.01 -11.23 -2.36
N ASP A 11 -18.48 -10.86 -1.20
CA ASP A 11 -17.91 -9.53 -0.96
C ASP A 11 -16.43 -9.45 -1.40
N LEU A 12 -15.90 -10.56 -1.96
CA LEU A 12 -14.55 -10.67 -2.52
C LEU A 12 -14.62 -10.55 -4.06
N PRO A 13 -13.59 -9.97 -4.71
CA PRO A 13 -12.38 -9.42 -4.11
C PRO A 13 -12.60 -7.99 -3.56
N PHE A 14 -11.99 -7.66 -2.42
CA PHE A 14 -11.99 -6.28 -1.91
C PHE A 14 -10.59 -5.86 -1.46
N THR A 15 -10.29 -4.57 -1.65
CA THR A 15 -9.01 -3.98 -1.28
C THR A 15 -9.25 -2.76 -0.40
N ILE A 16 -8.66 -2.75 0.79
CA ILE A 16 -8.72 -1.62 1.72
C ILE A 16 -7.41 -0.86 1.64
N TYR A 17 -7.52 0.46 1.51
CA TYR A 17 -6.39 1.37 1.57
C TYR A 17 -6.47 2.23 2.82
N GLN A 18 -5.32 2.43 3.46
CA GLN A 18 -5.19 3.27 4.63
C GLN A 18 -3.95 4.13 4.46
N ILE A 19 -4.16 5.43 4.26
CA ILE A 19 -3.08 6.41 4.25
C ILE A 19 -2.98 6.94 5.66
N GLN A 20 -1.88 6.64 6.34
CA GLN A 20 -1.61 7.13 7.67
C GLN A 20 -0.15 7.48 7.85
N THR A 21 0.08 8.51 8.66
CA THR A 21 1.39 8.84 9.15
C THR A 21 1.84 7.77 10.13
N LYS A 22 2.97 7.12 9.83
CA LYS A 22 3.57 6.10 10.68
C LYS A 22 4.81 6.69 11.33
N PHE A 23 5.01 6.31 12.59
CA PHE A 23 6.23 6.63 13.32
C PHE A 23 7.10 5.39 13.43
N ARG A 24 8.37 5.48 13.00
CA ARG A 24 9.40 4.48 13.28
C ARG A 24 10.51 5.11 14.09
N ASP A 25 10.85 4.47 15.19
CA ASP A 25 11.94 4.94 16.05
C ASP A 25 13.29 4.52 15.46
N GLU A 26 13.78 5.32 14.52
CA GLU A 26 15.10 5.19 13.91
C GLU A 26 16.13 5.95 14.76
N THR A 27 17.14 5.25 15.28
CA THR A 27 18.13 5.79 16.23
C THR A 27 19.01 6.89 15.63
N ARG A 28 19.16 6.92 14.29
CA ARG A 28 19.91 7.95 13.56
C ARG A 28 19.20 8.32 12.25
N PRO A 29 18.20 9.22 12.27
CA PRO A 29 17.58 9.70 11.05
C PRO A 29 18.62 10.47 10.22
N ARG A 30 18.94 9.98 9.02
CA ARG A 30 19.87 10.63 8.08
C ARG A 30 19.24 10.67 6.69
N GLY A 31 19.31 11.81 6.01
CA GLY A 31 18.86 11.93 4.61
C GLY A 31 17.43 12.44 4.41
N GLY A 32 16.90 13.25 5.33
CA GLY A 32 15.60 13.89 5.16
C GLY A 32 14.47 12.87 4.93
N LEU A 33 13.79 12.97 3.79
CA LEU A 33 12.63 12.16 3.42
C LEU A 33 12.92 10.65 3.30
N LEU A 34 14.18 10.25 3.09
CA LEU A 34 14.57 8.83 2.87
C LEU A 34 14.63 8.02 4.17
N ARG A 35 14.95 8.65 5.31
CA ARG A 35 14.92 8.04 6.65
C ARG A 35 14.47 9.06 7.68
N VAL A 36 13.18 9.32 7.69
CA VAL A 36 12.50 10.13 8.70
C VAL A 36 11.90 9.25 9.78
N ARG A 37 11.76 9.80 10.99
CA ARG A 37 11.04 9.14 12.09
C ARG A 37 9.53 9.11 11.84
N GLU A 38 9.03 10.06 11.06
CA GLU A 38 7.63 10.22 10.69
C GLU A 38 7.51 10.21 9.17
N PHE A 39 6.77 9.27 8.61
CA PHE A 39 6.54 9.18 7.18
C PHE A 39 5.09 8.86 6.87
N GLU A 40 4.55 9.48 5.82
CA GLU A 40 3.25 9.13 5.29
C GLU A 40 3.37 7.82 4.50
N MET A 41 2.52 6.84 4.83
CA MET A 41 2.51 5.54 4.18
C MET A 41 1.10 5.20 3.74
N LYS A 42 0.98 4.75 2.47
CA LYS A 42 -0.22 4.09 1.95
C LYS A 42 -0.08 2.60 2.19
N ASP A 43 -0.79 2.09 3.19
CA ASP A 43 -0.96 0.67 3.42
C ASP A 43 -2.14 0.15 2.57
N ALA A 44 -1.96 -0.99 1.89
CA ALA A 44 -2.99 -1.65 1.10
C ALA A 44 -3.15 -3.09 1.56
N TYR A 45 -4.39 -3.53 1.74
CA TYR A 45 -4.73 -4.90 2.11
C TYR A 45 -5.78 -5.43 1.12
N SER A 46 -5.40 -6.37 0.27
CA SER A 46 -6.32 -7.10 -0.60
C SER A 46 -6.73 -8.41 0.05
N PHE A 47 -7.99 -8.79 -0.17
CA PHE A 47 -8.53 -10.07 0.26
C PHE A 47 -9.20 -10.71 -0.94
N ASP A 48 -8.79 -11.94 -1.22
CA ASP A 48 -9.24 -12.73 -2.36
C ASP A 48 -9.79 -14.08 -1.87
N ALA A 49 -10.72 -14.63 -2.64
CA ALA A 49 -11.36 -15.92 -2.34
C ALA A 49 -10.46 -17.11 -2.68
N ASP A 50 -9.69 -16.99 -3.77
CA ASP A 50 -8.92 -18.05 -4.40
C ASP A 50 -7.53 -17.54 -4.82
N GLU A 51 -6.59 -18.46 -5.01
CA GLU A 51 -5.20 -18.14 -5.38
C GLU A 51 -5.11 -17.44 -6.75
N ASP A 52 -5.93 -17.84 -7.73
CA ASP A 52 -6.04 -17.15 -9.02
C ASP A 52 -6.55 -15.70 -8.89
N GLY A 53 -7.36 -15.42 -7.86
CA GLY A 53 -7.79 -14.06 -7.52
C GLY A 53 -6.65 -13.24 -6.94
N MET A 54 -5.91 -13.85 -6.01
CA MET A 54 -4.72 -13.25 -5.39
C MET A 54 -3.67 -12.86 -6.43
N ASP A 55 -3.41 -13.71 -7.42
CA ASP A 55 -2.45 -13.42 -8.49
C ASP A 55 -2.87 -12.22 -9.36
N ARG A 56 -4.18 -12.09 -9.65
CA ARG A 56 -4.71 -10.93 -10.38
C ARG A 56 -4.58 -9.65 -9.55
N SER A 57 -4.99 -9.68 -8.29
CA SER A 57 -4.88 -8.52 -7.39
C SER A 57 -3.42 -8.12 -7.14
N PHE A 58 -2.51 -9.09 -7.12
CA PHE A 58 -1.07 -8.83 -7.04
C PHE A 58 -0.55 -8.12 -8.31
N GLN A 59 -0.96 -8.58 -9.50
CA GLN A 59 -0.59 -7.92 -10.76
C GLN A 59 -1.13 -6.48 -10.84
N GLU A 60 -2.37 -6.25 -10.42
CA GLU A 60 -2.95 -4.90 -10.33
C GLU A 60 -2.18 -4.01 -9.35
N TRP A 61 -1.72 -4.58 -8.23
CA TRP A 61 -0.93 -3.85 -7.26
C TRP A 61 0.45 -3.46 -7.78
N LEU A 62 1.10 -4.31 -8.58
CA LEU A 62 2.37 -3.98 -9.24
C LEU A 62 2.23 -2.78 -10.19
N ALA A 63 1.14 -2.72 -10.95
CA ALA A 63 0.84 -1.55 -11.79
C ALA A 63 0.56 -0.29 -10.93
N HIS A 64 -0.10 -0.45 -9.79
CA HIS A 64 -0.34 0.65 -8.86
C HIS A 64 0.96 1.19 -8.25
N ILE A 65 1.90 0.31 -7.91
CA ILE A 65 3.22 0.68 -7.40
C ILE A 65 3.99 1.47 -8.46
N SER A 66 3.94 1.07 -9.74
CA SER A 66 4.66 1.78 -10.80
C SER A 66 4.11 3.19 -11.03
N VAL A 67 2.78 3.36 -10.99
CA VAL A 67 2.14 4.68 -11.07
C VAL A 67 2.48 5.52 -9.84
N PHE A 68 2.44 4.94 -8.64
CA PHE A 68 2.80 5.66 -7.41
C PHE A 68 4.27 6.10 -7.41
N LEU A 69 5.18 5.23 -7.82
CA LEU A 69 6.61 5.57 -7.99
C LEU A 69 6.80 6.67 -9.03
N SER A 70 6.13 6.56 -10.20
CA SER A 70 6.20 7.59 -11.24
C SER A 70 5.68 8.94 -10.76
N MET A 71 4.57 8.96 -10.03
CA MET A 71 3.98 10.20 -9.52
C MET A 71 4.80 10.84 -8.39
N TRP A 72 5.48 10.04 -7.57
CA TRP A 72 6.24 10.54 -6.41
C TRP A 72 7.72 10.80 -6.68
N PHE A 73 8.32 10.06 -7.61
CA PHE A 73 9.74 10.20 -8.00
C PHE A 73 9.95 10.80 -9.40
N GLY A 74 8.93 10.80 -10.27
CA GLY A 74 9.05 11.28 -11.66
C GLY A 74 9.04 12.80 -11.83
N CYS A 75 9.01 13.58 -10.74
CA CYS A 75 9.11 15.05 -10.78
C CYS A 75 10.57 15.55 -10.74
N CYS A 76 11.56 14.69 -11.02
CA CYS A 76 12.99 15.06 -11.04
C CYS A 76 13.69 14.91 -12.41
N ASP A 77 12.97 14.57 -13.48
CA ASP A 77 13.47 14.79 -14.85
C ASP A 77 12.79 16.06 -15.38
N GLY A 78 13.62 17.07 -15.65
CA GLY A 78 13.22 18.47 -15.85
C GLY A 78 12.55 18.81 -17.17
#